data_AF-A0A1Q3R2U2-F1
#
_entry.id   AF-A0A1Q3R2U2-F1
#
_cell.length_a   1.000
_cell.length_b   1.000
_cell.length_c   1.000
_cell.angle_alpha   90.00
_cell.angle_beta   90.00
_cell.angle_gamma   90.00
#
_symmetry.space_group_name_H-M   'P 1'
#
loop_
_entity.id
_entity.type
_entity.pdbx_description
1 polymer ?
#
loop_
_entity_poly.entity_id
_entity_poly.type
_entity_poly.pdbx_seq_one_letter_code
_entity_poly.pdbx_strand_id
1 'polypeptide(L)' 'MNNEQNNDQEHADTGLTPDELRAKYGDQGEHPQFIKSDWRYEVSNDDTNLAYWEWVIHKVEAWDPSDDQEDES' A
#
# COMPACT_ATOMS: atom_id res chain seq x y z
N MET A 1 -31.93 -1.25 8.23
CA MET A 1 -30.88 -2.27 8.02
C MET A 1 -30.68 -2.32 6.51
N ASN A 2 -29.61 -1.83 5.90
CA ASN A 2 -28.16 -1.91 6.18
C ASN A 2 -27.52 -0.61 5.63
N ASN A 3 -26.87 0.27 6.41
CA ASN A 3 -25.51 0.25 6.97
C ASN A 3 -24.36 -0.11 6.01
N GLU A 4 -23.27 0.65 6.17
CA GLU A 4 -21.99 0.69 5.46
C GLU A 4 -22.04 1.43 4.11
N GLN A 5 -21.63 2.72 4.05
CA GLN A 5 -20.21 3.16 3.99
C GLN A 5 -19.50 2.40 2.85
N ASN A 6 -18.99 3.04 1.80
CA ASN A 6 -17.68 3.68 1.76
C ASN A 6 -17.62 4.51 0.46
N ASN A 7 -17.64 5.84 0.56
CA ASN A 7 -16.46 6.70 0.32
C ASN A 7 -15.76 6.42 -1.02
N ASP A 8 -16.09 7.24 -2.01
CA ASP A 8 -15.29 7.53 -3.19
C ASP A 8 -13.80 7.75 -2.82
N GLN A 9 -12.91 7.06 -3.54
CA GLN A 9 -11.48 7.39 -3.66
C GLN A 9 -10.63 7.36 -2.37
N GLU A 10 -10.48 6.18 -1.76
CA GLU A 10 -9.26 5.86 -1.02
C GLU A 10 -8.62 4.66 -1.72
N HIS A 11 -7.29 4.66 -1.84
CA HIS A 11 -6.52 3.75 -2.67
C HIS A 11 -7.11 2.33 -2.72
N ALA A 12 -7.38 1.80 -3.93
CA ALA A 12 -8.10 0.53 -4.14
C ALA A 12 -7.39 -0.71 -3.55
N ASP A 13 -6.27 -0.49 -2.87
CA ASP A 13 -5.39 -1.45 -2.24
C ASP A 13 -5.16 -1.17 -0.73
N THR A 14 -5.69 -0.05 -0.19
CA THR A 14 -5.58 0.31 1.24
C THR A 14 -6.52 -0.56 2.07
N GLY A 15 -5.97 -1.19 3.11
CA GLY A 15 -6.72 -2.14 3.94
C GLY A 15 -6.86 -3.54 3.32
N LEU A 16 -6.23 -3.81 2.17
CA LEU A 16 -6.10 -5.18 1.67
C LEU A 16 -5.01 -5.94 2.42
N THR A 17 -5.23 -7.24 2.61
CA THR A 17 -4.23 -8.15 3.19
C THR A 17 -3.20 -8.60 2.15
N PRO A 18 -2.03 -9.12 2.58
CA PRO A 18 -1.00 -9.60 1.64
C PRO A 18 -1.54 -10.67 0.68
N ASP A 19 -2.44 -11.51 1.18
CA ASP A 19 -3.05 -12.59 0.42
C ASP A 19 -4.03 -12.05 -0.65
N GLU A 20 -4.77 -10.99 -0.33
CA GLU A 20 -5.67 -10.32 -1.29
C GLU A 20 -4.92 -9.60 -2.40
N LEU A 21 -3.82 -8.90 -2.07
CA LEU A 21 -2.94 -8.31 -3.07
C LEU A 21 -2.33 -9.39 -3.96
N ARG A 22 -1.91 -10.50 -3.36
CA ARG A 22 -1.39 -11.66 -4.07
C ARG A 22 -2.43 -12.31 -4.97
N ALA A 23 -3.70 -12.36 -4.55
CA ALA A 23 -4.80 -12.85 -5.37
C ALA A 23 -5.13 -11.89 -6.53
N LYS A 24 -5.03 -10.58 -6.30
CA LYS A 24 -5.32 -9.52 -7.28
C LYS A 24 -4.24 -9.38 -8.35
N TYR A 25 -2.99 -9.30 -7.94
CA TYR A 25 -1.83 -9.07 -8.82
C TYR A 25 -1.07 -10.36 -9.20
N GLY A 26 -1.33 -11.45 -8.48
CA GLY A 26 -0.66 -12.74 -8.65
C GLY A 26 0.47 -12.98 -7.65
N ASP A 27 0.75 -14.26 -7.37
CA ASP A 27 1.80 -14.73 -6.44
C ASP A 27 3.16 -14.05 -6.66
N GLN A 28 3.58 -14.02 -7.92
CA GLN A 28 4.83 -13.40 -8.37
C GLN A 28 4.61 -12.01 -8.97
N GLY A 29 3.38 -11.48 -8.89
CA GLY A 29 3.03 -10.15 -9.37
C GLY A 29 3.74 -9.04 -8.61
N GLU A 30 3.55 -7.81 -9.08
CA GLU A 30 4.07 -6.60 -8.46
C GLU A 30 3.06 -5.46 -8.55
N HIS A 31 3.05 -4.60 -7.54
CA HIS A 31 2.19 -3.44 -7.47
C HIS A 31 2.70 -2.35 -8.42
N PRO A 32 1.82 -1.70 -9.20
CA PRO A 32 2.23 -0.73 -10.23
C PRO A 32 2.95 0.51 -9.67
N GLN A 33 2.65 0.92 -8.44
CA GLN A 33 3.33 2.05 -7.78
C GLN A 33 4.49 1.63 -6.87
N PHE A 34 4.51 0.37 -6.42
CA PHE A 34 5.43 -0.11 -5.39
C PHE A 34 6.11 -1.38 -5.91
N ILE A 35 7.09 -1.21 -6.79
CA ILE A 35 7.78 -2.32 -7.45
C ILE A 35 8.74 -3.04 -6.50
N LYS A 36 9.06 -4.31 -6.81
CA LYS A 36 9.99 -5.11 -6.00
C LYS A 36 11.39 -4.51 -5.91
N SER A 37 11.80 -3.71 -6.89
CA SER A 37 13.12 -3.05 -6.88
C SER A 37 13.25 -2.07 -5.72
N ASP A 38 12.22 -1.26 -5.45
CA ASP A 38 12.22 -0.32 -4.32
C ASP A 38 12.18 -1.07 -2.98
N TRP A 39 11.32 -2.08 -2.87
CA TRP A 39 11.30 -2.96 -1.70
C TRP A 39 12.68 -3.56 -1.42
N ARG A 40 13.35 -4.10 -2.44
CA ARG A 40 14.70 -4.67 -2.29
C ARG A 40 15.73 -3.62 -1.89
N TYR A 41 15.58 -2.38 -2.36
CA TYR A 41 16.43 -1.27 -1.96
C TYR A 41 16.24 -0.99 -0.46
N GLU A 42 15.00 -0.81 0.01
CA GLU A 42 14.71 -0.57 1.43
C GLU A 42 15.17 -1.75 2.31
N VAL A 43 14.97 -2.99 1.89
CA VAL A 43 15.48 -4.17 2.62
C VAL A 43 17.00 -4.16 2.70
N SER A 44 17.68 -3.77 1.60
CA SER A 44 19.14 -3.72 1.56
C SER A 44 19.73 -2.58 2.40
N ASN A 45 18.94 -1.54 2.66
CA ASN A 45 19.31 -0.42 3.52
C ASN A 45 18.90 -0.64 4.99
N ASP A 46 18.34 -1.82 5.32
CA ASP A 46 17.75 -2.11 6.63
C ASP A 46 16.59 -1.17 7.03
N ASP A 47 15.99 -0.45 6.05
CA ASP A 47 14.80 0.38 6.25
C ASP A 47 13.54 -0.47 6.45
N THR A 48 13.50 -1.67 5.87
CA THR A 48 12.39 -2.61 6.05
C THR A 48 12.86 -4.06 6.16
N ASN A 49 12.20 -4.84 7.02
CA ASN A 49 12.40 -6.30 7.14
C ASN A 49 11.12 -7.08 6.78
N LEU A 50 10.15 -6.41 6.17
CA LEU A 50 8.85 -6.98 5.84
C LEU A 50 8.90 -7.76 4.52
N ALA A 51 8.02 -8.75 4.36
CA ALA A 51 7.84 -9.39 3.06
C ALA A 51 7.28 -8.39 2.04
N TYR A 52 7.50 -8.62 0.74
CA TYR A 52 7.12 -7.69 -0.32
C TYR A 52 5.67 -7.17 -0.20
N TRP A 53 4.69 -8.06 -0.04
CA TRP A 53 3.29 -7.66 0.06
C TRP A 53 2.95 -6.94 1.37
N GLU A 54 3.58 -7.31 2.48
CA GLU A 54 3.43 -6.58 3.76
C GLU A 54 4.00 -5.16 3.64
N TRP A 55 5.15 -5.03 2.98
CA TRP A 55 5.76 -3.74 2.68
C TRP A 55 4.86 -2.89 1.78
N VAL A 56 4.29 -3.46 0.70
CA VAL A 56 3.35 -2.74 -0.18
C VAL A 56 2.18 -2.19 0.63
N ILE A 57 1.60 -2.99 1.54
CA ILE A 57 0.49 -2.53 2.40
C ILE A 57 0.95 -1.37 3.28
N HIS A 58 2.09 -1.50 3.96
CA HIS A 58 2.63 -0.39 4.76
C HIS A 58 2.86 0.87 3.93
N LYS A 59 3.34 0.75 2.69
CA LYS A 59 3.54 1.91 1.80
C LYS A 59 2.21 2.50 1.34
N VAL A 60 1.22 1.67 1.01
CA VAL A 60 -0.13 2.11 0.60
C VAL A 60 -0.86 2.79 1.77
N GLU A 61 -0.71 2.28 2.99
CA GLU A 61 -1.28 2.87 4.21
C GLU A 61 -0.54 4.16 4.62
N ALA A 62 0.78 4.20 4.48
CA ALA A 62 1.58 5.39 4.78
C ALA A 62 1.50 6.47 3.71
N TRP A 63 1.14 6.10 2.48
CA TRP A 63 0.86 7.01 1.38
C TRP A 63 -0.57 7.54 1.55
N ASP A 64 -0.74 8.44 2.51
CA ASP A 64 -1.95 9.25 2.62
C ASP A 64 -1.79 10.47 1.68
N PRO A 65 -2.54 10.55 0.56
CA PRO A 65 -2.48 11.72 -0.32
C PRO A 65 -3.09 12.98 0.33
N SER A 66 -3.64 12.86 1.55
CA SER A 66 -4.27 13.94 2.31
C SER A 66 -3.28 14.76 3.15
N ASP A 67 -2.06 14.23 3.40
CA ASP A 67 -0.99 14.91 4.17
C ASP A 67 -0.32 16.07 3.41
N ASP A 68 -0.68 16.28 2.13
CA ASP A 68 -0.21 17.42 1.31
C ASP A 68 -1.23 18.57 1.23
N GLN A 69 -2.32 18.54 2.02
CA GLN A 69 -3.24 19.69 2.16
C GLN A 69 -2.65 20.74 3.12
N GLU A 70 -1.69 21.50 2.60
CA GLU A 70 -1.47 22.92 2.81
C GLU A 70 -1.65 23.48 4.25
N ASP A 71 -0.51 23.67 4.91
CA ASP A 71 -0.28 24.70 5.91
C ASP A 71 -0.65 26.09 5.34
N GLU A 72 -1.91 26.49 5.48
CA GLU A 72 -2.33 27.89 5.40
C GLU A 72 -2.82 28.36 6.77
N SER A 73 -1.97 29.07 7.52
CA SER A 73 -2.34 30.20 8.39
C SER A 73 -1.15 31.04 8.86
#